data_AF-A0A352IX96-F1
#
_entry.id   AF-A0A352IX96-F1
#
_cell.length_a   1.000
_cell.length_b   1.000
_cell.length_c   1.000
_cell.angle_alpha   90.00
_cell.angle_beta   90.00
_cell.angle_gamma   90.00
#
_symmetry.space_group_name_H-M   'P 1'
#
loop_
_entity.id
_entity.type
_entity.pdbx_description
1 polymer ?
#
loop_
_entity_poly.entity_id
_entity_poly.type
_entity_poly.pdbx_seq_one_letter_code
_entity_poly.pdbx_strand_id
1 'polypeptide(L)' 'MTTGNSTRLNKYISESGMCSRREADRYIEQGNVYINGKRATVGDQVLPGDTVKVNGQVIEPRAEEDLV' A
#
# COMPACT_ATOMS: atom_id res chain seq x y z
N MET A 1 17.00 -11.54 13.83
CA MET A 1 17.14 -10.92 12.50
C MET A 1 15.80 -10.31 12.16
N THR A 2 15.59 -9.03 12.47
CA THR A 2 14.28 -8.39 12.30
C THR A 2 14.24 -7.76 10.92
N THR A 3 13.99 -8.58 9.90
CA THR A 3 13.73 -8.08 8.54
C THR A 3 12.31 -7.52 8.52
N GLY A 4 12.13 -6.33 9.10
CA GLY A 4 10.90 -5.56 8.93
C GLY A 4 10.82 -5.09 7.48
N ASN A 5 10.25 -5.93 6.62
CA ASN A 5 10.13 -5.65 5.19
C ASN A 5 8.94 -4.72 4.96
N SER A 6 9.10 -3.44 5.32
CA SER A 6 8.10 -2.41 5.07
C SER A 6 8.12 -2.02 3.59
N THR A 7 6.98 -2.14 2.92
CA THR A 7 6.86 -1.84 1.50
C THR A 7 6.39 -0.41 1.32
N ARG A 8 7.05 0.40 0.50
CA ARG A 8 6.55 1.75 0.20
C ARG A 8 5.13 1.67 -0.39
N LEU A 9 4.24 2.52 0.10
CA LEU A 9 2.84 2.54 -0.31
C LEU A 9 2.66 2.69 -1.83
N ASN A 10 3.47 3.53 -2.49
CA ASN A 10 3.41 3.71 -3.94
C ASN A 10 3.83 2.44 -4.72
N LYS A 11 4.79 1.68 -4.19
CA LYS A 11 5.18 0.36 -4.72
C LYS A 11 4.05 -0.64 -4.50
N TYR A 12 3.50 -0.69 -3.29
CA TYR A 12 2.39 -1.56 -2.91
C TYR A 12 1.16 -1.36 -3.82
N ILE A 13 0.72 -0.12 -4.02
CA ILE A 13 -0.42 0.20 -4.89
C ILE A 13 -0.12 -0.20 -6.33
N SER A 14 1.11 0.08 -6.81
CA SER A 14 1.50 -0.29 -8.16
C SER A 14 1.59 -1.81 -8.37
N GLU A 15 2.01 -2.57 -7.35
CA GLU A 15 2.09 -4.04 -7.37
C GLU A 15 0.73 -4.72 -7.24
N SER A 16 -0.24 -4.07 -6.60
CA SER A 16 -1.64 -4.53 -6.58
C SER A 16 -2.30 -4.48 -7.97
N GLY A 17 -1.67 -3.83 -8.95
CA GLY A 17 -2.22 -3.64 -10.29
C GLY A 17 -3.34 -2.60 -10.37
N MET A 18 -3.62 -1.88 -9.27
CA MET A 18 -4.70 -0.90 -9.22
C MET A 18 -4.44 0.32 -10.11
N CYS A 19 -3.21 0.82 -10.12
CA CYS A 19 -2.82 1.96 -10.97
C CYS A 19 -1.29 2.07 -11.13
N SER A 20 -0.83 2.99 -11.98
CA SER A 20 0.60 3.28 -12.11
C SER A 20 1.15 3.97 -10.86
N ARG A 21 2.47 3.85 -10.59
CA ARG A 21 3.13 4.56 -9.47
C ARG A 21 2.79 6.05 -9.37
N ARG A 22 2.70 6.75 -10.52
CA ARG A 22 2.34 8.17 -10.59
C ARG A 22 0.88 8.45 -10.17
N GLU A 23 -0.02 7.54 -10.49
CA GLU A 23 -1.43 7.65 -10.09
C GLU A 23 -1.59 7.30 -8.62
N ALA A 24 -0.83 6.31 -8.13
CA ALA A 24 -0.78 5.99 -6.71
C ALA A 24 -0.40 7.23 -5.88
N ASP A 25 0.66 7.95 -6.27
CA ASP A 25 1.05 9.19 -5.60
C ASP A 25 -0.10 10.22 -5.59
N ARG A 26 -0.81 10.39 -6.72
CA ARG A 26 -1.98 11.29 -6.77
C ARG A 26 -3.10 10.87 -5.83
N TYR A 27 -3.44 9.57 -5.77
CA TYR A 27 -4.47 9.09 -4.84
C TYR A 27 -4.08 9.33 -3.39
N ILE A 28 -2.80 9.15 -3.06
CA ILE A 28 -2.27 9.38 -1.73
C ILE A 28 -2.34 10.88 -1.39
N GLU A 29 -1.86 11.76 -2.28
CA GLU A 29 -1.94 13.23 -2.11
C GLU A 29 -3.38 13.72 -1.94
N GLN A 30 -4.31 13.17 -2.73
CA GLN A 30 -5.74 13.47 -2.62
C GLN A 30 -6.35 12.98 -1.29
N GLY A 31 -5.68 12.08 -0.58
CA GLY A 31 -6.22 11.46 0.63
C GLY A 31 -7.21 10.35 0.38
N ASN A 32 -7.21 9.80 -0.84
CA ASN A 32 -8.06 8.68 -1.21
C ASN A 32 -7.47 7.34 -0.74
N VAL A 33 -6.30 7.34 -0.08
CA VAL A 33 -5.63 6.14 0.43
C VAL A 33 -5.71 6.08 1.94
N TYR A 34 -6.05 4.90 2.46
CA TYR A 34 -6.18 4.60 3.87
C TYR A 34 -5.42 3.32 4.21
N ILE A 35 -4.61 3.34 5.26
CA ILE A 35 -3.94 2.16 5.83
C ILE A 35 -4.60 1.86 7.17
N ASN A 36 -5.20 0.68 7.33
CA ASN A 36 -5.94 0.27 8.53
C ASN A 36 -6.96 1.33 9.01
N GLY A 37 -7.61 2.03 8.06
CA GLY A 37 -8.57 3.10 8.34
C GLY A 37 -7.98 4.47 8.66
N LYS A 38 -6.64 4.62 8.69
CA LYS A 38 -5.96 5.93 8.80
C LYS A 38 -5.60 6.45 7.42
N ARG A 39 -5.84 7.74 7.17
CA ARG A 39 -5.45 8.39 5.91
C ARG A 39 -3.93 8.31 5.72
N ALA A 40 -3.52 7.73 4.61
CA ALA A 40 -2.11 7.58 4.26
C ALA A 40 -1.58 8.83 3.55
N THR A 41 -0.26 9.00 3.60
CA THR A 41 0.46 10.15 3.04
C THR A 41 1.63 9.70 2.17
N VAL A 42 2.08 10.58 1.27
CA VAL A 42 3.14 10.24 0.32
C VAL A 42 4.43 10.00 1.11
N GLY A 43 5.02 8.83 0.92
CA GLY A 43 6.20 8.39 1.67
C GLY A 43 5.89 7.38 2.77
N ASP A 44 4.62 7.13 3.08
CA ASP A 44 4.23 6.08 4.02
C ASP A 44 4.65 4.69 3.51
N GLN A 45 4.92 3.83 4.49
CA GLN A 45 5.26 2.44 4.27
C GLN A 45 4.16 1.56 4.86
N VAL A 46 3.86 0.49 4.14
CA VAL A 46 2.88 -0.52 4.49
C VAL A 46 3.61 -1.71 5.06
N LEU A 47 3.18 -2.20 6.21
CA LEU A 47 3.74 -3.38 6.84
C LEU A 47 3.01 -4.65 6.38
N PRO A 48 3.66 -5.82 6.46
CA PRO A 48 2.98 -7.09 6.27
C PRO A 48 1.86 -7.25 7.30
N GLY A 49 0.61 -7.38 6.85
CA GLY A 49 -0.59 -7.42 7.69
C GLY A 49 -1.42 -6.13 7.70
N ASP A 50 -0.90 -5.03 7.15
CA ASP A 50 -1.67 -3.81 7.00
C ASP A 50 -2.65 -3.90 5.82
N THR A 51 -3.88 -3.42 6.05
CA THR A 51 -4.90 -3.33 5.01
C THR A 51 -4.86 -1.96 4.36
N VAL A 52 -4.64 -1.91 3.05
CA VAL A 52 -4.66 -0.65 2.28
C VAL A 52 -5.97 -0.54 1.51
N LYS A 53 -6.65 0.60 1.66
CA LYS A 53 -7.82 0.99 0.88
C LYS A 53 -7.49 2.18 0.01
N VAL A 54 -7.72 2.08 -1.29
CA VAL A 54 -7.58 3.18 -2.24
C VAL A 54 -8.94 3.45 -2.86
N ASN A 55 -9.42 4.69 -2.74
CA ASN A 55 -10.71 5.14 -3.30
C ASN A 55 -11.90 4.26 -2.84
N GLY A 56 -11.86 3.77 -1.60
CA GLY A 56 -12.86 2.85 -1.05
C GLY A 56 -12.66 1.38 -1.42
N GLN A 57 -11.77 1.06 -2.35
CA GLN A 57 -11.45 -0.30 -2.75
C GLN A 57 -10.28 -0.82 -1.92
N VAL A 58 -10.46 -1.96 -1.25
CA VAL A 58 -9.35 -2.66 -0.59
C VAL A 58 -8.43 -3.18 -1.70
N ILE A 59 -7.16 -2.84 -1.61
CA ILE A 59 -6.13 -3.43 -2.44
C ILE A 59 -5.30 -4.34 -1.55
N GLU A 60 -5.07 -5.55 -2.03
CA GLU A 60 -4.15 -6.48 -1.39
C GLU A 60 -2.88 -6.50 -2.22
N PRO A 61 -1.70 -6.50 -1.59
CA PRO A 61 -0.50 -6.70 -2.35
C PRO A 61 -0.55 -8.15 -2.83
N ARG A 62 -0.03 -8.39 -4.03
CA ARG A 62 0.43 -9.75 -4.38
C ARG A 62 1.69 -10.05 -3.56
N ALA A 63 1.56 -10.15 -2.23
CA ALA A 63 2.66 -10.56 -1.37
C ALA A 63 2.47 -12.04 -1.06
N GLU A 64 3.20 -12.85 -1.82
CA GLU A 64 4.10 -13.86 -1.27
C GLU A 64 3.57 -14.58 -0.03
N GLU A 65 2.59 -15.48 -0.24
CA GLU A 65 2.66 -16.78 0.45
C GLU A 65 4.03 -17.36 0.12
N ASP A 66 5.00 -17.25 1.04
CA ASP A 66 5.98 -18.30 1.30
C ASP A 66 6.89 -17.89 2.47
N LEU A 67 6.37 -18.08 3.69
CA LEU A 67 7.23 -18.51 4.80
C LEU A 67 6.57 -19.78 5.36
N VAL A 68 6.72 -20.89 4.61
CA VAL A 68 6.68 -22.25 5.16
C VAL A 68 8.08 -22.61 5.67
#